data_AF-A0A0H3U820-F1
#
_entry.id   AF-A0A0H3U820-F1
#
_cell.length_a   1.000
_cell.length_b   1.000
_cell.length_c   1.000
_cell.angle_alpha   90.00
_cell.angle_beta   90.00
_cell.angle_gamma   90.00
#
_symmetry.space_group_name_H-M   'P 1'
#
loop_
_entity.id
_entity.type
_entity.pdbx_description
1 polymer ?
#
loop_
_entity_poly.entity_id
_entity_poly.type
_entity_poly.pdbx_seq_one_letter_code
_entity_poly.pdbx_strand_id
1 'polypeptide(L)'
;MKGANMDISKEFIEKAKTCKTAEELLALAQENELEISLEEAEYALKEFEEGAISDEELDNVAGGQDGCGSGKGPYPRKYWRNKDEVQFIFDINERVECYVFGSFKNRTATAKVVNRMVEKSGDFDYYDRYWTEKVGGGDAPLVSRWRSRDEIEQK
;
A
#
# COMPACT_ATOMS: atom_id res chain seq x y z
N MET A 1 26.97 -23.49 11.18
CA MET A 1 26.80 -22.36 12.13
C MET A 1 27.42 -21.12 11.54
N LYS A 2 26.58 -20.16 11.13
CA LYS A 2 26.75 -18.70 11.25
C LYS A 2 25.63 -18.08 10.44
N GLY A 3 24.46 -17.97 11.05
CA GLY A 3 23.51 -16.92 10.65
C GLY A 3 24.12 -15.63 11.17
N ALA A 4 24.80 -14.90 10.29
CA ALA A 4 25.20 -13.55 10.61
C ALA A 4 23.90 -12.73 10.69
N ASN A 5 23.58 -12.24 11.89
CA ASN A 5 22.78 -11.03 11.98
C ASN A 5 23.56 -9.98 11.19
N MET A 6 23.08 -9.67 10.00
CA MET A 6 23.56 -8.58 9.18
C MET A 6 23.10 -7.32 9.93
N ASP A 7 23.93 -6.81 10.83
CA ASP A 7 23.73 -5.52 11.49
C ASP A 7 23.98 -4.41 10.45
N ILE A 8 23.10 -4.34 9.45
CA ILE A 8 23.12 -3.29 8.43
C ILE A 8 22.81 -1.99 9.18
N SER A 9 23.83 -1.15 9.34
CA SER A 9 23.69 0.14 10.03
C SER A 9 22.73 1.04 9.27
N LYS A 10 21.99 1.90 9.98
CA LYS A 10 21.10 2.88 9.34
C LYS A 10 21.84 3.78 8.36
N GLU A 11 23.07 4.17 8.72
CA GLU A 11 23.95 4.97 7.87
C GLU A 11 24.33 4.26 6.56
N PHE A 12 24.50 2.93 6.58
CA PHE A 12 24.72 2.14 5.37
C PHE A 12 23.51 2.17 4.46
N ILE A 13 22.30 1.99 5.00
CA ILE A 13 21.06 2.01 4.22
C ILE A 13 20.83 3.39 3.60
N GLU A 14 21.12 4.48 4.32
CA GLU A 14 21.00 5.84 3.80
C GLU A 14 21.96 6.10 2.64
N LYS A 15 23.21 5.63 2.73
CA LYS A 15 24.17 5.71 1.62
C LYS A 15 23.81 4.77 0.47
N ALA A 16 23.29 3.58 0.75
CA ALA A 16 22.85 2.61 -0.27
C ALA A 16 21.72 3.18 -1.15
N LYS A 17 20.81 3.98 -0.56
CA LYS A 17 19.74 4.69 -1.28
C LYS A 17 20.24 5.82 -2.20
N THR A 18 21.45 6.34 -1.98
CA THR A 18 22.01 7.40 -2.84
C THR A 18 22.81 6.84 -4.02
N CYS A 19 23.18 5.56 -3.97
CA CYS A 19 23.77 4.84 -5.09
C CYS A 19 22.78 4.77 -6.27
N LYS A 20 23.26 5.04 -7.49
CA LYS A 20 22.46 4.98 -8.72
C LYS A 20 22.73 3.73 -9.54
N THR A 21 23.79 2.99 -9.19
CA THR A 21 24.28 1.84 -9.94
C THR A 21 24.67 0.69 -9.00
N ALA A 22 24.49 -0.55 -9.46
CA ALA A 22 24.73 -1.72 -8.63
C ALA A 22 26.19 -1.78 -8.19
N GLU A 23 27.09 -1.26 -9.03
CA GLU A 23 28.53 -1.14 -8.79
C GLU A 23 28.85 -0.21 -7.62
N GLU A 24 28.17 0.95 -7.50
CA GLU A 24 28.33 1.87 -6.36
C GLU A 24 27.86 1.24 -5.05
N LEU A 25 26.75 0.50 -5.09
CA LEU A 25 26.22 -0.20 -3.92
C LEU A 25 27.15 -1.35 -3.48
N LEU A 26 27.73 -2.07 -4.44
CA LEU A 26 28.71 -3.14 -4.20
C LEU A 26 30.00 -2.60 -3.56
N ALA A 27 30.49 -1.46 -4.04
CA ALA A 27 31.66 -0.79 -3.46
C ALA A 27 31.39 -0.34 -2.02
N LEU A 28 30.20 0.22 -1.75
CA LEU A 28 29.79 0.60 -0.40
C LEU A 28 29.69 -0.61 0.53
N ALA A 29 29.13 -1.73 0.06
CA ALA A 29 29.03 -2.97 0.81
C ALA A 29 30.43 -3.52 1.17
N GLN A 30 31.35 -3.54 0.20
CA GLN A 30 32.74 -3.95 0.43
C GLN A 30 33.45 -3.05 1.46
N GLU A 31 33.21 -1.74 1.44
CA GLU A 31 33.74 -0.80 2.44
C GLU A 31 33.23 -1.09 3.86
N ASN A 32 32.01 -1.62 3.98
CA ASN A 32 31.37 -1.97 5.26
C ASN A 32 31.55 -3.45 5.63
N GLU A 33 32.51 -4.15 5.00
CA GLU A 33 32.77 -5.58 5.19
C GLU A 33 31.53 -6.47 4.93
N LEU A 34 30.61 -6.00 4.09
CA LEU A 34 29.43 -6.72 3.62
C LEU A 34 29.73 -7.34 2.25
N GLU A 35 29.72 -8.66 2.20
CA GLU A 35 29.86 -9.41 0.96
C GLU A 35 28.47 -9.54 0.31
N ILE A 36 28.17 -8.67 -0.66
CA ILE A 36 26.98 -8.79 -1.51
C ILE A 36 27.41 -9.11 -2.94
N SER A 37 26.62 -9.93 -3.62
CA SER A 37 26.79 -10.25 -5.04
C SER A 37 26.19 -9.16 -5.95
N LEU A 38 26.58 -9.16 -7.22
CA LEU A 38 26.03 -8.23 -8.22
C LEU A 38 24.52 -8.36 -8.35
N GLU A 39 24.01 -9.61 -8.32
CA GLU A 39 22.58 -9.89 -8.39
C GLU A 39 21.82 -9.35 -7.17
N GLU A 40 22.41 -9.45 -5.97
CA GLU A 40 21.84 -8.86 -4.75
C GLU A 40 21.87 -7.34 -4.77
N ALA A 41 22.91 -6.73 -5.34
CA ALA A 41 23.02 -5.28 -5.49
C ALA A 41 21.98 -4.74 -6.50
N GLU A 42 21.78 -5.43 -7.63
CA GLU A 42 20.75 -5.09 -8.61
C GLU A 42 19.34 -5.23 -8.02
N TYR A 43 19.11 -6.30 -7.25
CA TYR A 43 17.84 -6.50 -6.54
C TYR A 43 17.59 -5.38 -5.52
N ALA A 44 18.59 -5.05 -4.70
CA ALA A 44 18.48 -3.98 -3.71
C ALA A 44 18.22 -2.61 -4.35
N LEU A 45 18.87 -2.30 -5.48
CA LEU A 45 18.59 -1.07 -6.22
C LEU A 45 17.17 -1.03 -6.76
N LYS A 46 16.70 -2.13 -7.33
CA LYS A 46 15.33 -2.22 -7.84
C LYS A 46 14.31 -2.04 -6.71
N GLU A 47 14.55 -2.60 -5.53
CA GLU A 47 13.72 -2.36 -4.34
C GLU A 47 13.80 -0.91 -3.85
N PHE A 48 14.94 -0.22 -3.98
CA PHE A 48 15.03 1.21 -3.68
C PHE A 48 14.29 2.06 -4.73
N GLU A 49 14.32 1.70 -6.01
CA GLU A 49 13.58 2.37 -7.08
C GLU A 49 12.06 2.14 -6.97
N GLU A 50 11.62 0.90 -6.69
CA GLU A 50 10.21 0.55 -6.54
C GLU A 50 9.65 0.96 -5.15
N GLY A 51 10.51 1.06 -4.13
CA GLY A 51 10.19 1.52 -2.77
C GLY A 51 10.31 3.02 -2.56
N ALA A 52 10.74 3.78 -3.58
CA ALA A 52 10.71 5.24 -3.58
C ALA A 52 9.28 5.74 -3.86
N ILE A 53 8.44 5.72 -2.81
CA ILE A 53 7.46 6.80 -2.69
C ILE A 53 8.29 8.08 -2.62
N SER A 54 8.31 8.81 -3.73
CA SER A 54 8.93 10.12 -3.86
C SER A 54 8.54 10.99 -2.67
N ASP A 55 9.52 11.67 -2.05
CA ASP A 55 9.30 12.67 -1.00
C ASP A 55 8.29 13.76 -1.42
N GLU A 56 7.98 13.91 -2.72
CA GLU A 56 6.93 14.80 -3.22
C GLU A 56 5.50 14.34 -2.87
N GLU A 57 5.29 13.10 -2.42
CA GLU A 57 3.97 12.60 -1.96
C GLU A 57 3.78 12.72 -0.42
N LEU A 58 4.80 13.14 0.33
CA LEU A 58 4.71 13.30 1.80
C LEU A 58 4.17 14.66 2.27
N ASP A 59 4.01 15.65 1.39
CA ASP A 59 3.56 17.00 1.77
C ASP A 59 2.04 17.10 2.03
N ASN A 60 1.29 16.01 1.88
CA ASN A 60 -0.16 15.95 2.19
C ASN A 60 -0.50 15.23 3.51
N VAL A 61 0.47 15.03 4.40
CA VAL A 61 0.23 14.56 5.78
C VAL A 61 0.14 15.75 6.76
N ALA A 62 -0.66 16.76 6.42
CA ALA A 62 -1.04 17.79 7.38
C ALA A 62 -2.41 18.39 7.05
N GLY A 63 -3.42 18.02 7.85
CA GLY A 63 -4.57 18.88 8.13
C GLY A 63 -5.72 18.86 7.12
N GLY A 64 -6.68 17.95 7.31
CA GLY A 64 -7.98 17.97 6.64
C GLY A 64 -9.14 17.62 7.55
N GLN A 65 -9.16 18.14 8.78
CA GLN A 65 -10.38 18.18 9.58
C GLN A 65 -11.24 19.37 9.10
N ASP A 66 -12.27 19.09 8.31
CA ASP A 66 -13.64 19.59 8.53
C ASP A 66 -14.52 19.36 7.29
N GLY A 67 -15.48 18.45 7.45
CA GLY A 67 -16.50 18.15 6.45
C GLY A 67 -17.73 17.58 7.12
N CYS A 68 -18.49 18.45 7.78
CA CYS A 68 -19.80 18.21 8.38
C CYS A 68 -20.69 17.32 7.48
N GLY A 69 -21.12 16.18 8.01
CA GLY A 69 -22.02 15.24 7.34
C GLY A 69 -22.23 13.99 8.17
N SER A 70 -23.06 14.12 9.20
CA SER A 70 -23.64 13.06 10.05
C SER A 70 -23.63 11.63 9.47
N GLY A 71 -22.82 10.75 10.07
CA GLY A 71 -22.89 9.30 9.90
C GLY A 71 -21.82 8.61 10.73
N LYS A 72 -22.21 8.06 11.89
CA LYS A 72 -21.28 7.48 12.86
C LYS A 72 -20.54 6.26 12.31
N GLY A 73 -19.23 6.37 12.20
CA GLY A 73 -18.27 5.27 11.99
C GLY A 73 -16.85 5.79 12.28
N PRO A 74 -15.86 4.92 12.53
CA PRO A 74 -14.50 5.33 12.92
C PRO A 74 -13.69 6.00 11.79
N TYR A 75 -14.28 6.20 10.61
CA TYR A 75 -13.60 6.76 9.43
C TYR A 75 -14.08 8.18 9.12
N PRO A 76 -13.19 9.16 8.89
CA PRO A 76 -13.52 10.59 9.04
C PRO A 76 -14.29 11.19 7.85
N ARG A 77 -14.25 10.59 6.66
CA ARG A 77 -14.96 11.04 5.45
C ARG A 77 -15.05 9.89 4.45
N LYS A 78 -16.22 9.69 3.83
CA LYS A 78 -16.43 8.70 2.74
C LYS A 78 -16.34 9.32 1.35
N TYR A 79 -16.60 10.62 1.27
CA TYR A 79 -16.63 11.39 0.03
C TYR A 79 -15.85 12.69 0.20
N TRP A 80 -15.22 13.14 -0.87
CA TRP A 80 -14.41 14.35 -0.93
C TRP A 80 -14.86 15.23 -2.07
N ARG A 81 -14.78 16.55 -1.89
CA ARG A 81 -15.08 17.50 -2.98
C ARG A 81 -13.97 17.58 -4.02
N ASN A 82 -12.73 17.34 -3.59
CA ASN A 82 -11.54 17.38 -4.43
C ASN A 82 -10.98 15.97 -4.57
N LYS A 83 -10.54 15.63 -5.79
CA LYS A 83 -9.94 14.32 -6.10
C LYS A 83 -8.68 14.05 -5.30
N ASP A 84 -7.87 15.09 -5.10
CA ASP A 84 -6.55 15.00 -4.48
C ASP A 84 -6.62 14.88 -2.94
N GLU A 85 -7.79 15.14 -2.34
CA GLU A 85 -8.02 14.93 -0.90
C GLU A 85 -8.41 13.48 -0.57
N VAL A 86 -8.68 12.63 -1.57
CA VAL A 86 -9.19 11.28 -1.32
C VAL A 86 -8.13 10.42 -0.65
N GLN A 87 -8.43 9.99 0.57
CA GLN A 87 -7.55 9.15 1.37
C GLN A 87 -7.91 7.67 1.18
N PHE A 88 -6.95 6.89 0.71
CA PHE A 88 -7.05 5.44 0.71
C PHE A 88 -6.81 4.90 2.12
N ILE A 89 -7.68 4.00 2.57
CA ILE A 89 -7.58 3.34 3.88
C ILE A 89 -7.02 1.91 3.77
N PHE A 90 -6.87 1.40 2.55
CA PHE A 90 -6.24 0.11 2.28
C PHE A 90 -5.10 0.27 1.29
N ASP A 91 -4.01 -0.44 1.52
CA ASP A 91 -2.83 -0.44 0.67
C ASP A 91 -2.86 -1.56 -0.36
N ILE A 92 -2.13 -1.35 -1.46
CA ILE A 92 -1.93 -2.39 -2.47
C ILE A 92 -1.15 -3.53 -1.80
N ASN A 93 -1.57 -4.75 -2.08
CA ASN A 93 -1.14 -6.00 -1.46
C ASN A 93 -1.66 -6.30 -0.06
N GLU A 94 -2.48 -5.42 0.54
CA GLU A 94 -3.11 -5.69 1.82
C GLU A 94 -4.14 -6.81 1.74
N ARG A 95 -4.16 -7.69 2.76
CA ARG A 95 -5.20 -8.72 2.90
C ARG A 95 -6.37 -8.15 3.66
N VAL A 96 -7.55 -8.24 3.05
CA VAL A 96 -8.78 -7.65 3.55
C VAL A 96 -9.91 -8.67 3.55
N GLU A 97 -10.92 -8.48 4.39
CA GLU A 97 -12.15 -9.26 4.31
C GLU A 97 -13.19 -8.50 3.51
N CYS A 98 -13.72 -9.12 2.45
CA CYS A 98 -14.70 -8.47 1.61
C CYS A 98 -16.09 -9.07 1.83
N TYR A 99 -17.07 -8.18 1.96
CA TYR A 99 -18.47 -8.54 1.95
C TYR A 99 -18.96 -8.88 0.55
N VAL A 100 -19.82 -9.90 0.47
CA VAL A 100 -20.50 -10.27 -0.78
C VAL A 100 -21.87 -9.60 -0.84
N PHE A 101 -21.97 -8.60 -1.72
CA PHE A 101 -23.23 -7.95 -2.05
C PHE A 101 -24.15 -8.91 -2.84
N GLY A 102 -25.44 -8.93 -2.53
CA GLY A 102 -26.44 -9.81 -3.17
C GLY A 102 -27.04 -10.84 -2.21
N SER A 103 -27.37 -12.04 -2.68
CA SER A 103 -28.02 -13.11 -1.89
C SER A 103 -27.16 -13.72 -0.76
N PHE A 104 -25.91 -13.27 -0.60
CA PHE A 104 -24.93 -13.80 0.35
C PHE A 104 -24.56 -12.78 1.45
N LYS A 105 -25.49 -11.92 1.86
CA LYS A 105 -25.26 -10.77 2.77
C LYS A 105 -24.51 -11.07 4.09
N ASN A 106 -24.43 -12.33 4.50
CA ASN A 106 -23.78 -12.75 5.75
C ASN A 106 -22.47 -13.54 5.54
N ARG A 107 -21.93 -13.56 4.31
CA ARG A 107 -20.66 -14.24 4.01
C ARG A 107 -19.59 -13.23 3.66
N THR A 108 -18.43 -13.40 4.27
CA THR A 108 -17.18 -12.72 3.91
C THR A 108 -16.26 -13.70 3.18
N ALA A 109 -15.32 -13.15 2.42
CA ALA A 109 -14.20 -13.92 1.89
C ALA A 109 -12.93 -13.07 1.95
N THR A 110 -11.80 -13.73 2.19
CA THR A 110 -10.52 -13.02 2.24
C THR A 110 -10.06 -12.71 0.82
N ALA A 111 -9.74 -11.44 0.60
CA ALA A 111 -9.25 -10.92 -0.65
C ALA A 111 -7.93 -10.18 -0.43
N LYS A 112 -7.25 -9.89 -1.54
CA LYS A 112 -6.08 -9.02 -1.59
C LYS A 112 -6.43 -7.81 -2.44
N VAL A 113 -6.08 -6.62 -1.95
CA VAL A 113 -6.16 -5.40 -2.76
C VAL A 113 -5.03 -5.44 -3.78
N VAL A 114 -5.36 -5.42 -5.07
CA VAL A 114 -4.34 -5.42 -6.15
C VAL A 114 -4.28 -4.08 -6.88
N ASN A 115 -5.32 -3.26 -6.74
CA ASN A 115 -5.37 -1.93 -7.34
C ASN A 115 -6.28 -1.01 -6.52
N ARG A 116 -6.01 0.29 -6.55
CA ARG A 116 -6.83 1.34 -5.94
C ARG A 116 -6.94 2.53 -6.87
N MET A 117 -8.09 3.18 -6.88
CA MET A 117 -8.31 4.38 -7.69
C MET A 117 -9.28 5.33 -7.00
N VAL A 118 -9.21 6.60 -7.39
CA VAL A 118 -10.24 7.58 -7.05
C VAL A 118 -11.32 7.55 -8.12
N GLU A 119 -12.57 7.39 -7.70
CA GLU A 119 -13.73 7.47 -8.57
C GLU A 119 -14.60 8.67 -8.20
N LYS A 120 -15.30 9.22 -9.19
CA LYS A 120 -16.24 10.32 -9.03
C LYS A 120 -17.67 9.78 -8.92
N SER A 121 -18.38 10.11 -7.84
CA SER A 121 -19.81 9.89 -7.68
C SER A 121 -20.58 11.12 -8.16
N GLY A 122 -21.30 10.99 -9.27
CA GLY A 122 -22.09 12.08 -9.83
C GLY A 122 -21.23 13.33 -10.12
N ASP A 123 -21.77 14.50 -9.80
CA ASP A 123 -21.17 15.76 -10.21
C ASP A 123 -20.15 16.35 -9.23
N PHE A 124 -20.22 15.99 -7.94
CA PHE A 124 -19.55 16.77 -6.88
C PHE A 124 -18.65 15.98 -5.91
N ASP A 125 -18.74 14.65 -5.89
CA ASP A 125 -18.09 13.85 -4.86
C ASP A 125 -17.09 12.87 -5.47
N TYR A 126 -15.94 12.72 -4.84
CA TYR A 126 -14.91 11.72 -5.12
C TYR A 126 -14.82 10.74 -3.97
N TYR A 127 -14.46 9.49 -4.25
CA TYR A 127 -14.28 8.45 -3.25
C TYR A 127 -13.24 7.43 -3.71
N ASP A 128 -12.74 6.66 -2.76
CA ASP A 128 -11.78 5.59 -2.95
C ASP A 128 -12.46 4.27 -3.38
N ARG A 129 -11.81 3.58 -4.31
CA ARG A 129 -12.28 2.31 -4.85
C ARG A 129 -11.12 1.33 -4.94
N TYR A 130 -11.37 0.06 -4.61
CA TYR A 130 -10.35 -0.99 -4.54
C TYR A 130 -10.70 -2.17 -5.43
N TRP A 131 -9.78 -2.61 -6.28
CA TRP A 131 -9.90 -3.90 -6.95
C TRP A 131 -9.37 -4.97 -6.02
N THR A 132 -10.22 -5.94 -5.73
CA THR A 132 -9.92 -6.99 -4.76
C THR A 132 -10.06 -8.36 -5.41
N GLU A 133 -9.03 -9.17 -5.25
CA GLU A 133 -8.97 -10.53 -5.80
C GLU A 133 -9.03 -11.56 -4.69
N LYS A 134 -9.78 -12.64 -4.91
CA LYS A 134 -9.94 -13.70 -3.91
C LYS A 134 -8.61 -14.42 -3.72
N VAL A 135 -8.10 -14.46 -2.49
CA VAL A 135 -6.86 -15.19 -2.15
C VAL A 135 -7.11 -16.50 -1.42
N GLY A 136 -8.33 -16.73 -0.93
CA GLY A 136 -8.71 -17.93 -0.19
C GLY A 136 -9.51 -17.58 1.07
N GLY A 137 -10.04 -18.58 1.77
CA GLY A 137 -10.87 -18.33 2.96
C GLY A 137 -12.30 -17.86 2.66
N GLY A 138 -13.24 -18.34 3.48
CA GLY A 138 -14.67 -18.01 3.39
C GLY A 138 -15.48 -18.81 2.36
N ASP A 139 -16.75 -19.05 2.68
CA ASP A 139 -17.71 -19.82 1.85
C ASP A 139 -18.37 -18.97 0.75
N ALA A 140 -17.90 -17.75 0.55
CA ALA A 140 -18.48 -16.80 -0.38
C ALA A 140 -17.86 -16.95 -1.79
N PRO A 141 -18.68 -17.02 -2.85
CA PRO A 141 -18.19 -16.93 -4.23
C PRO A 141 -17.81 -15.47 -4.52
N LEU A 142 -16.63 -15.08 -4.05
CA LEU A 142 -16.08 -13.74 -4.29
C LEU A 142 -15.61 -13.64 -5.74
N VAL A 143 -16.25 -12.77 -6.51
CA VAL A 143 -15.77 -12.38 -7.85
C VAL A 143 -14.77 -11.22 -7.68
N SER A 144 -13.66 -11.27 -8.42
CA SER A 144 -12.72 -10.15 -8.54
C SER A 144 -13.45 -8.95 -9.14
N ARG A 145 -13.53 -7.86 -8.38
CA ARG A 145 -14.20 -6.64 -8.82
C ARG A 145 -13.72 -5.43 -8.02
N TRP A 146 -14.11 -4.27 -8.52
CA TRP A 146 -14.09 -3.03 -7.77
C TRP A 146 -15.08 -3.06 -6.61
N ARG A 147 -14.59 -2.69 -5.43
CA ARG A 147 -15.32 -2.58 -4.18
C ARG A 147 -15.09 -1.21 -3.56
N SER A 148 -16.11 -0.71 -2.89
CA SER A 148 -16.03 0.46 -2.03
C SER A 148 -15.50 0.07 -0.65
N ARG A 149 -15.00 1.06 0.11
CA ARG A 149 -14.53 0.84 1.49
C ARG A 149 -15.56 0.18 2.41
N ASP A 150 -16.86 0.41 2.19
CA ASP A 150 -17.92 -0.18 3.03
C ASP A 150 -18.12 -1.68 2.78
N GLU A 151 -17.62 -2.18 1.65
CA GLU A 151 -17.68 -3.59 1.27
C GLU A 151 -16.42 -4.35 1.74
N ILE A 152 -15.53 -3.69 2.47
CA ILE A 152 -14.24 -4.22 2.91
C ILE A 152 -14.08 -3.95 4.41
N GLU A 153 -13.78 -4.98 5.19
CA GLU A 153 -13.37 -4.89 6.58
C GLU A 153 -11.87 -5.10 6.73
N GLN A 154 -11.25 -4.25 7.54
CA GLN A 154 -9.90 -4.49 8.09
C GLN A 154 -10.00 -5.58 9.15
N LYS A 155 -9.09 -6.55 9.10
CA LYS A 155 -9.00 -7.64 10.06
C LYS A 155 -7.88 -7.42 11.06
#